data_AF-A0A3B3RU45-F1
#
_entry.id   AF-A0A3B3RU45-F1
#
_cell.length_a   1.000
_cell.length_b   1.000
_cell.length_c   1.000
_cell.angle_alpha   90.00
_cell.angle_beta   90.00
_cell.angle_gamma   90.00
#
_symmetry.space_group_name_H-M   'P 1'
#
loop_
_entity.id
_entity.type
_entity.pdbx_description
1 polymer ?
#
loop_
_entity_poly.entity_id
_entity_poly.type
_entity_poly.pdbx_seq_one_letter_code
_entity_poly.pdbx_strand_id
1 'polypeptide(L)'
;MRFTTHGLGFWTDRSAVHEAAFRGHVPELQQLIQSGASVNMVAVDSITPLHEACIQGHAQCVRLLLDAGAQVDARNIDGSTPLCDACAAGSLECVKLLLEHGATINPHLFTFSPLHEACMGGNIDCIRLMIAGGARMEAHDCHFGTPLHVACARQRVDCAKFLLNAGANVNAAKIHETALHHAAKVRNVDLIELLVEFGGNLYARDNLDRKPIDYTRPGSPAALCLEFYERTPLSLQQLSRVAIRMMLGPRALEIVSQLNLPNRIINYLSYQ
;
A
#
# COMPACT_ATOMS: atom_id res chain seq x y z
N MET A 1 -21.45 51.29 1.78
CA MET A 1 -22.17 51.01 3.05
C MET A 1 -23.06 49.80 2.79
N ARG A 2 -23.16 48.72 3.56
CA ARG A 2 -22.57 48.19 4.80
C ARG A 2 -22.81 46.67 4.66
N PHE A 3 -21.74 45.87 4.69
CA PHE A 3 -21.44 44.88 5.73
C PHE A 3 -22.54 43.89 6.16
N THR A 4 -22.12 42.62 6.08
CA THR A 4 -22.40 41.44 6.92
C THR A 4 -23.77 40.78 6.90
N THR A 5 -23.76 39.52 6.44
CA THR A 5 -24.10 38.38 7.30
C THR A 5 -23.01 37.30 7.16
N HIS A 6 -21.93 37.44 7.94
CA HIS A 6 -21.09 36.31 8.33
C HIS A 6 -21.62 35.79 9.67
N GLY A 7 -21.89 34.48 9.72
CA GLY A 7 -22.24 33.73 10.94
C GLY A 7 -23.07 32.51 10.54
N LEU A 8 -22.69 31.25 10.80
CA LEU A 8 -21.77 30.69 11.78
C LEU A 8 -21.22 29.34 11.28
N GLY A 9 -19.89 29.17 11.34
CA GLY A 9 -19.24 27.89 11.60
C GLY A 9 -18.62 27.09 10.44
N PHE A 10 -17.34 26.70 10.62
CA PHE A 10 -16.75 25.41 10.22
C PHE A 10 -16.18 25.24 8.77
N TRP A 11 -14.84 25.23 8.65
CA TRP A 11 -14.00 24.42 7.73
C TRP A 11 -14.30 24.36 6.21
N THR A 12 -14.53 25.47 5.50
CA THR A 12 -14.75 25.42 4.03
C THR A 12 -13.98 26.48 3.26
N ASP A 13 -12.73 26.17 2.88
CA ASP A 13 -11.99 26.88 1.81
C ASP A 13 -11.95 26.04 0.51
N ARG A 14 -12.97 25.18 0.31
CA ARG A 14 -13.13 24.37 -0.90
C ARG A 14 -13.82 25.19 -1.97
N SER A 15 -13.19 25.28 -3.14
CA SER A 15 -13.76 25.97 -4.30
C SER A 15 -14.76 25.10 -5.08
N ALA A 16 -15.44 25.70 -6.05
CA ALA A 16 -16.31 24.95 -6.97
C ALA A 16 -15.57 23.84 -7.73
N VAL A 17 -14.29 24.05 -8.07
CA VAL A 17 -13.46 23.03 -8.74
C VAL A 17 -13.18 21.87 -7.80
N HIS A 18 -12.90 22.14 -6.52
CA HIS A 18 -12.75 21.07 -5.50
C HIS A 18 -14.03 20.28 -5.33
N GLU A 19 -15.17 20.96 -5.19
CA GLU A 19 -16.46 20.30 -4.96
C GLU A 19 -16.88 19.44 -6.18
N ALA A 20 -16.72 19.95 -7.40
CA ALA A 20 -17.01 19.21 -8.62
C ALA A 20 -16.08 17.99 -8.78
N ALA A 21 -14.79 18.14 -8.45
CA ALA A 21 -13.82 17.05 -8.47
C ALA A 21 -14.15 15.97 -7.42
N PHE A 22 -14.44 16.38 -6.18
CA PHE A 22 -14.84 15.51 -5.07
C PHE A 22 -16.11 14.73 -5.36
N ARG A 23 -17.12 15.34 -5.99
CA ARG A 23 -18.39 14.68 -6.34
C ARG A 23 -18.33 13.85 -7.63
N GLY A 24 -17.24 13.95 -8.40
CA GLY A 24 -17.15 13.30 -9.70
C GLY A 24 -18.06 13.92 -10.77
N HIS A 25 -18.46 15.18 -10.61
CA HIS A 25 -19.36 15.89 -11.52
C HIS A 25 -18.62 16.38 -12.78
N VAL A 26 -18.35 15.46 -13.70
CA VAL A 26 -17.56 15.70 -14.92
C VAL A 26 -18.04 16.90 -15.75
N PRO A 27 -19.35 17.07 -16.06
CA PRO A 27 -19.79 18.19 -16.90
C PRO A 27 -19.59 19.56 -16.24
N GLU A 28 -19.85 19.64 -14.93
CA GLU A 28 -19.66 20.85 -14.13
C GLU A 28 -18.17 21.22 -14.05
N LEU A 29 -17.32 20.23 -13.75
CA LEU A 29 -15.87 20.41 -13.72
C LEU A 29 -15.34 20.89 -15.08
N GLN A 30 -15.80 20.29 -16.18
CA GLN A 30 -15.41 20.69 -17.53
C GLN A 30 -15.82 22.15 -17.82
N GLN A 31 -17.04 22.54 -17.48
CA GLN A 31 -17.51 23.91 -17.65
C GLN A 31 -16.69 24.92 -16.84
N LEU A 32 -16.35 24.59 -15.60
CA LEU A 32 -15.51 25.43 -14.74
C LEU A 32 -14.12 25.64 -15.35
N ILE A 33 -13.47 24.57 -15.82
CA ILE A 33 -12.16 24.63 -16.49
C ILE A 33 -12.23 25.50 -17.75
N GLN A 34 -13.24 25.28 -18.61
CA GLN A 34 -13.45 26.08 -19.83
C GLN A 34 -13.73 27.56 -19.55
N SER A 35 -14.32 27.87 -18.39
CA SER A 35 -14.57 29.24 -17.93
C SER A 35 -13.32 29.91 -17.31
N GLY A 36 -12.16 29.23 -17.32
CA GLY A 36 -10.89 29.76 -16.83
C GLY A 36 -10.63 29.53 -15.34
N ALA A 37 -11.34 28.59 -14.70
CA ALA A 37 -11.05 28.25 -13.30
C ALA A 37 -9.66 27.62 -13.17
N SER A 38 -8.92 28.03 -12.13
CA SER A 38 -7.60 27.45 -11.84
C SER A 38 -7.72 26.02 -11.28
N VAL A 39 -7.11 25.05 -11.96
CA VAL A 39 -7.10 23.63 -11.52
C VAL A 39 -6.06 23.33 -10.45
N ASN A 40 -5.14 24.26 -10.19
CA ASN A 40 -4.06 24.13 -9.21
C ASN A 40 -4.31 24.92 -7.92
N MET A 41 -5.54 25.39 -7.70
CA MET A 41 -5.85 26.04 -6.43
C MET A 41 -5.81 25.04 -5.29
N VAL A 42 -5.46 25.53 -4.10
CA VAL A 42 -5.37 24.73 -2.89
C VAL A 42 -6.45 25.16 -1.91
N ALA A 43 -7.10 24.19 -1.28
CA ALA A 43 -7.95 24.38 -0.11
C ALA A 43 -7.09 24.27 1.18
N VAL A 44 -7.78 24.16 2.33
CA VAL A 44 -7.16 23.81 3.61
C VAL A 44 -6.28 22.56 3.44
N ASP A 45 -5.18 22.51 4.19
CA ASP A 45 -4.22 21.40 4.18
C ASP A 45 -3.50 21.21 2.83
N SER A 46 -3.46 22.25 1.99
CA SER A 46 -2.85 22.24 0.67
C SER A 46 -3.44 21.18 -0.28
N ILE A 47 -4.69 20.79 -0.05
CA ILE A 47 -5.43 19.86 -0.90
C ILE A 47 -5.78 20.54 -2.21
N THR A 48 -5.53 19.88 -3.35
CA THR A 48 -5.93 20.37 -4.69
C THR A 48 -7.16 19.61 -5.20
N PRO A 49 -7.87 20.11 -6.23
CA PRO A 49 -8.95 19.35 -6.86
C PRO A 49 -8.49 17.97 -7.37
N LEU A 50 -7.23 17.83 -7.77
CA LEU A 50 -6.68 16.55 -8.23
C LEU A 50 -6.60 15.53 -7.08
N HIS A 51 -6.23 15.94 -5.86
CA HIS A 51 -6.29 15.07 -4.68
C HIS A 51 -7.73 14.60 -4.43
N GLU A 52 -8.70 15.52 -4.43
CA GLU A 52 -10.12 15.21 -4.21
C GLU A 52 -10.67 14.20 -5.25
N ALA A 53 -10.34 14.37 -6.53
CA ALA A 53 -10.74 13.41 -7.56
C ALA A 53 -10.05 12.04 -7.38
N CYS A 54 -8.78 12.02 -6.97
CA CYS A 54 -8.00 10.79 -6.81
C CYS A 54 -8.46 9.95 -5.62
N ILE A 55 -8.67 10.57 -4.45
CA ILE A 55 -9.11 9.86 -3.24
C ILE A 55 -10.53 9.29 -3.38
N GLN A 56 -11.36 9.89 -4.24
CA GLN A 56 -12.69 9.38 -4.60
C GLN A 56 -12.68 8.42 -5.81
N GLY A 57 -11.52 8.26 -6.47
CA GLY A 57 -11.37 7.37 -7.62
C GLY A 57 -12.09 7.84 -8.90
N HIS A 58 -12.37 9.13 -9.04
CA HIS A 58 -13.09 9.71 -10.17
C HIS A 58 -12.19 9.93 -11.39
N ALA A 59 -11.83 8.83 -12.08
CA ALA A 59 -10.85 8.82 -13.17
C ALA A 59 -11.13 9.83 -14.31
N GLN A 60 -12.39 10.10 -14.63
CA GLN A 60 -12.74 11.11 -15.65
C GLN A 60 -12.42 12.54 -15.18
N CYS A 61 -12.67 12.87 -13.91
CA CYS A 61 -12.27 14.14 -13.32
C CYS A 61 -10.75 14.26 -13.23
N VAL A 62 -10.06 13.18 -12.84
CA VAL A 62 -8.59 13.11 -12.84
C VAL A 62 -8.01 13.44 -14.21
N ARG A 63 -8.54 12.80 -15.27
CA ARG A 63 -8.13 13.08 -16.65
C ARG A 63 -8.35 14.55 -17.03
N LEU A 64 -9.54 15.10 -16.79
CA LEU A 64 -9.85 16.51 -17.10
C LEU A 64 -8.90 17.48 -16.39
N LEU A 65 -8.60 17.24 -15.12
CA LEU A 65 -7.69 18.09 -14.34
C LEU A 65 -6.26 18.00 -14.86
N LEU A 66 -5.76 16.80 -15.16
CA LEU A 66 -4.42 16.58 -15.71
C LEU A 66 -4.26 17.20 -17.11
N ASP A 67 -5.25 17.02 -17.99
CA ASP A 67 -5.28 17.62 -19.33
C ASP A 67 -5.30 19.16 -19.27
N ALA A 68 -5.89 19.72 -18.21
CA ALA A 68 -5.91 21.15 -17.94
C ALA A 68 -4.65 21.69 -17.22
N GLY A 69 -3.63 20.84 -17.01
CA GLY A 69 -2.35 21.24 -16.41
C GLY A 69 -2.32 21.20 -14.88
N ALA A 70 -3.12 20.33 -14.26
CA ALA A 70 -2.98 20.06 -12.82
C ALA A 70 -1.58 19.50 -12.50
N GLN A 71 -1.00 19.95 -11.39
CA GLN A 71 0.30 19.48 -10.90
C GLN A 71 0.17 18.04 -10.38
N VAL A 72 0.68 17.09 -11.17
CA VAL A 72 0.56 15.65 -10.91
C VAL A 72 1.18 15.20 -9.58
N ASP A 73 2.29 15.83 -9.18
CA ASP A 73 3.03 15.56 -7.94
C ASP A 73 2.81 16.67 -6.89
N ALA A 74 1.67 17.38 -6.95
CA ALA A 74 1.29 18.32 -5.88
C ALA A 74 1.30 17.61 -4.53
N ARG A 75 1.70 18.32 -3.47
CA ARG A 75 1.78 17.76 -2.11
C ARG A 75 0.85 18.50 -1.17
N ASN A 76 0.08 17.74 -0.41
CA ASN A 76 -0.66 18.27 0.73
C ASN A 76 0.27 18.48 1.95
N ILE A 77 -0.26 18.98 3.07
CA ILE A 77 0.56 19.24 4.28
C ILE A 77 1.23 18.01 4.88
N ASP A 78 0.66 16.82 4.66
CA ASP A 78 1.22 15.54 5.13
C ASP A 78 2.25 14.97 4.15
N GLY A 79 2.48 15.68 3.03
CA GLY A 79 3.30 15.27 1.92
C GLY A 79 2.62 14.28 0.96
N SER A 80 1.36 13.88 1.18
CA SER A 80 0.64 12.99 0.27
C SER A 80 0.57 13.60 -1.13
N THR A 81 0.62 12.73 -2.14
CA THR A 81 0.49 13.10 -3.55
C THR A 81 -0.81 12.54 -4.11
N PRO A 82 -1.34 13.05 -5.24
CA PRO A 82 -2.49 12.45 -5.90
C PRO A 82 -2.32 10.95 -6.20
N LEU A 83 -1.10 10.48 -6.46
CA LEU A 83 -0.80 9.06 -6.65
C LEU A 83 -0.98 8.25 -5.37
N CYS A 84 -0.58 8.79 -4.22
CA CYS A 84 -0.86 8.18 -2.91
C CYS A 84 -2.38 8.04 -2.71
N ASP A 85 -3.14 9.11 -2.95
CA ASP A 85 -4.59 9.13 -2.78
C ASP A 85 -5.31 8.14 -3.71
N ALA A 86 -4.92 8.08 -4.98
CA ALA A 86 -5.46 7.11 -5.93
C ALA A 86 -5.14 5.66 -5.54
N CYS A 87 -3.94 5.41 -5.01
CA CYS A 87 -3.55 4.11 -4.48
C CYS A 87 -4.36 3.74 -3.22
N ALA A 88 -4.57 4.68 -2.31
CA ALA A 88 -5.38 4.49 -1.09
C ALA A 88 -6.84 4.17 -1.45
N ALA A 89 -7.40 4.88 -2.43
CA ALA A 89 -8.72 4.63 -2.98
C ALA A 89 -8.84 3.29 -3.73
N GLY A 90 -7.70 2.67 -4.11
CA GLY A 90 -7.67 1.46 -4.92
C GLY A 90 -8.17 1.68 -6.35
N SER A 91 -8.10 2.91 -6.88
CA SER A 91 -8.58 3.24 -8.23
C SER A 91 -7.46 3.02 -9.26
N LEU A 92 -7.41 1.82 -9.84
CA LEU A 92 -6.39 1.43 -10.81
C LEU A 92 -6.32 2.40 -12.01
N GLU A 93 -7.48 2.83 -12.52
CA GLU A 93 -7.57 3.77 -13.63
C GLU A 93 -7.00 5.15 -13.28
N CYS A 94 -7.20 5.64 -12.05
CA CYS A 94 -6.55 6.88 -11.61
C CYS A 94 -5.05 6.70 -11.47
N VAL A 95 -4.59 5.57 -10.93
CA VAL A 95 -3.15 5.25 -10.82
C VAL A 95 -2.50 5.24 -12.21
N LYS A 96 -3.09 4.55 -13.19
CA LYS A 96 -2.59 4.54 -14.59
C LYS A 96 -2.50 5.96 -15.15
N LEU A 97 -3.57 6.74 -15.03
CA LEU A 97 -3.63 8.12 -15.51
C LEU A 97 -2.51 8.99 -14.92
N LEU A 98 -2.32 8.92 -13.62
CA LEU A 98 -1.28 9.70 -12.94
C LEU A 98 0.12 9.30 -13.43
N LEU A 99 0.39 7.99 -13.57
CA LEU A 99 1.66 7.49 -14.10
C LEU A 99 1.89 7.89 -15.57
N GLU A 100 0.84 7.87 -16.40
CA GLU A 100 0.88 8.35 -17.79
C GLU A 100 1.26 9.84 -17.86
N HIS A 101 0.80 10.64 -16.90
CA HIS A 101 1.14 12.06 -16.76
C HIS A 101 2.42 12.30 -15.94
N GLY A 102 3.22 11.27 -15.67
CA GLY A 102 4.55 11.41 -15.09
C GLY A 102 4.60 11.50 -13.56
N ALA A 103 3.56 11.03 -12.85
CA ALA A 103 3.59 10.95 -11.39
C ALA A 103 4.80 10.14 -10.88
N THR A 104 5.45 10.66 -9.84
CA THR A 104 6.63 10.00 -9.27
C THR A 104 6.21 8.78 -8.44
N ILE A 105 6.62 7.57 -8.84
CA ILE A 105 6.30 6.30 -8.14
C ILE A 105 6.90 6.21 -6.74
N ASN A 106 8.11 6.76 -6.56
CA ASN A 106 8.84 6.76 -5.30
C ASN A 106 9.07 8.20 -4.83
N PRO A 107 8.01 8.93 -4.45
CA PRO A 107 8.14 10.31 -4.03
C PRO A 107 8.96 10.40 -2.74
N HIS A 108 9.70 11.49 -2.57
CA HIS A 108 10.41 11.78 -1.32
C HIS A 108 9.38 12.21 -0.27
N LEU A 109 9.01 11.27 0.59
CA LEU A 109 7.98 11.46 1.63
C LEU A 109 8.57 11.19 3.01
N PHE A 110 7.97 11.83 4.02
CA PHE A 110 8.22 11.53 5.43
C PHE A 110 7.25 10.47 5.98
N THR A 111 6.14 10.24 5.28
CA THR A 111 5.04 9.38 5.69
C THR A 111 4.92 8.16 4.74
N PHE A 112 3.82 8.03 3.99
CA PHE A 112 3.48 6.84 3.22
C PHE A 112 3.84 6.91 1.74
N SER A 113 4.61 5.94 1.24
CA SER A 113 4.75 5.79 -0.21
C SER A 113 3.44 5.32 -0.87
N PRO A 114 3.23 5.58 -2.17
CA PRO A 114 2.07 5.06 -2.88
C PRO A 114 1.87 3.54 -2.76
N LEU A 115 2.95 2.76 -2.63
CA LEU A 115 2.86 1.32 -2.41
C LEU A 115 2.29 0.96 -1.02
N HIS A 116 2.58 1.76 0.01
CA HIS A 116 1.93 1.59 1.32
C HIS A 116 0.42 1.82 1.19
N GLU A 117 0.04 2.90 0.51
CA GLU A 117 -1.37 3.25 0.31
C GLU A 117 -2.13 2.19 -0.49
N ALA A 118 -1.51 1.64 -1.54
CA ALA A 118 -2.09 0.53 -2.31
C ALA A 118 -2.32 -0.71 -1.43
N CYS A 119 -1.40 -1.01 -0.51
CA CYS A 119 -1.56 -2.08 0.47
C CYS A 119 -2.63 -1.77 1.53
N MET A 120 -2.81 -0.49 1.87
CA MET A 120 -3.84 -0.04 2.79
C MET A 120 -5.25 -0.19 2.17
N GLY A 121 -5.41 0.28 0.93
CA GLY A 121 -6.63 0.15 0.13
C GLY A 121 -6.94 -1.32 -0.21
N GLY A 122 -5.91 -2.15 -0.38
CA GLY A 122 -6.04 -3.59 -0.59
C GLY A 122 -6.27 -3.99 -2.05
N ASN A 123 -6.03 -3.09 -3.01
CA ASN A 123 -6.19 -3.38 -4.43
C ASN A 123 -4.89 -4.01 -5.00
N ILE A 124 -4.95 -5.29 -5.33
CA ILE A 124 -3.81 -6.07 -5.86
C ILE A 124 -3.32 -5.54 -7.21
N ASP A 125 -4.21 -5.06 -8.07
CA ASP A 125 -3.81 -4.57 -9.39
C ASP A 125 -3.07 -3.25 -9.29
N CYS A 126 -3.44 -2.38 -8.34
CA CYS A 126 -2.63 -1.22 -7.99
C CYS A 126 -1.24 -1.65 -7.49
N ILE A 127 -1.17 -2.58 -6.54
CA ILE A 127 0.12 -3.08 -6.02
C ILE A 127 0.99 -3.65 -7.15
N ARG A 128 0.39 -4.46 -8.04
CA ARG A 128 1.05 -5.04 -9.21
C ARG A 128 1.61 -3.96 -10.12
N LEU A 129 0.80 -2.96 -10.45
CA LEU A 129 1.22 -1.84 -11.31
C LEU A 129 2.35 -1.03 -10.66
N MET A 130 2.25 -0.73 -9.36
CA MET A 130 3.28 0.01 -8.63
C MET A 130 4.62 -0.76 -8.61
N ILE A 131 4.59 -2.07 -8.33
CA ILE A 131 5.81 -2.90 -8.35
C ILE A 131 6.38 -3.00 -9.76
N ALA A 132 5.56 -3.18 -10.79
CA ALA A 132 6.01 -3.20 -12.18
C ALA A 132 6.65 -1.87 -12.60
N GLY A 133 6.17 -0.75 -12.06
CA GLY A 133 6.75 0.58 -12.24
C GLY A 133 7.99 0.87 -11.37
N GLY A 134 8.47 -0.10 -10.57
CA GLY A 134 9.68 0.05 -9.77
C GLY A 134 9.46 0.67 -8.39
N ALA A 135 8.26 0.54 -7.81
CA ALA A 135 8.03 0.91 -6.42
C ALA A 135 8.95 0.11 -5.47
N ARG A 136 9.55 0.80 -4.50
CA ARG A 136 10.43 0.18 -3.51
C ARG A 136 9.62 -0.64 -2.52
N MET A 137 9.75 -1.97 -2.57
CA MET A 137 9.06 -2.90 -1.65
C MET A 137 9.48 -2.73 -0.19
N GLU A 138 10.69 -2.22 0.06
CA GLU A 138 11.20 -1.90 1.39
C GLU A 138 11.21 -0.39 1.63
N ALA A 139 10.35 0.37 0.93
CA ALA A 139 10.10 1.76 1.30
C ALA A 139 9.71 1.82 2.78
N HIS A 140 10.29 2.77 3.50
CA HIS A 140 10.14 2.83 4.95
C HIS A 140 9.36 4.08 5.35
N ASP A 141 8.22 3.86 6.01
CA ASP A 141 7.46 4.91 6.70
C ASP A 141 7.81 4.95 8.20
N CYS A 142 7.92 6.14 8.78
CA CYS A 142 8.28 6.33 10.19
C CYS A 142 7.16 5.94 11.18
N HIS A 143 5.92 5.69 10.74
CA HIS A 143 4.81 5.22 11.59
C HIS A 143 4.40 3.73 11.40
N PHE A 144 4.43 3.19 10.18
CA PHE A 144 3.89 1.86 9.86
C PHE A 144 4.86 0.79 9.35
N GLY A 145 6.10 1.13 8.98
CA GLY A 145 7.07 0.11 8.53
C GLY A 145 7.20 0.05 7.03
N THR A 146 7.29 -1.16 6.50
CA THR A 146 7.29 -1.41 5.05
C THR A 146 5.85 -1.70 4.57
N PRO A 147 5.57 -1.67 3.26
CA PRO A 147 4.27 -2.04 2.71
C PRO A 147 3.76 -3.42 3.19
N LEU A 148 4.65 -4.39 3.42
CA LEU A 148 4.28 -5.69 3.99
C LEU A 148 3.72 -5.57 5.42
N HIS A 149 4.31 -4.69 6.24
CA HIS A 149 3.79 -4.41 7.59
C HIS A 149 2.39 -3.82 7.53
N VAL A 150 2.13 -2.88 6.61
CA VAL A 150 0.79 -2.30 6.40
C VAL A 150 -0.21 -3.37 5.96
N ALA A 151 0.15 -4.22 4.99
CA ALA A 151 -0.72 -5.31 4.55
C ALA A 151 -1.09 -6.25 5.73
N CYS A 152 -0.12 -6.60 6.58
CA CYS A 152 -0.36 -7.41 7.77
C CYS A 152 -1.23 -6.70 8.81
N ALA A 153 -0.93 -5.44 9.14
CA ALA A 153 -1.69 -4.65 10.11
C ALA A 153 -3.16 -4.42 9.66
N ARG A 154 -3.40 -4.34 8.35
CA ARG A 154 -4.73 -4.22 7.74
C ARG A 154 -5.39 -5.57 7.41
N GLN A 155 -4.76 -6.69 7.76
CA GLN A 155 -5.26 -8.05 7.50
C GLN A 155 -5.53 -8.36 6.02
N ARG A 156 -4.73 -7.77 5.12
CA ARG A 156 -4.82 -7.99 3.67
C ARG A 156 -3.94 -9.17 3.25
N VAL A 157 -4.45 -10.39 3.46
CA VAL A 157 -3.72 -11.65 3.19
C VAL A 157 -3.25 -11.73 1.73
N ASP A 158 -4.11 -11.41 0.77
CA ASP A 158 -3.75 -11.44 -0.65
C ASP A 158 -2.66 -10.43 -1.01
N CYS A 159 -2.69 -9.24 -0.40
CA CYS A 159 -1.65 -8.22 -0.60
C CYS A 159 -0.32 -8.69 -0.01
N ALA A 160 -0.32 -9.24 1.21
CA ALA A 160 0.86 -9.81 1.82
C ALA A 160 1.43 -10.95 0.95
N LYS A 161 0.58 -11.87 0.48
CA LYS A 161 0.97 -12.97 -0.41
C LYS A 161 1.57 -12.44 -1.71
N PHE A 162 0.97 -11.40 -2.30
CA PHE A 162 1.48 -10.78 -3.51
C PHE A 162 2.86 -10.16 -3.31
N LEU A 163 3.04 -9.36 -2.26
CA LEU A 163 4.33 -8.73 -1.92
C LEU A 163 5.43 -9.76 -1.68
N LEU A 164 5.12 -10.81 -0.90
CA LEU A 164 6.05 -11.91 -0.63
C LEU A 164 6.38 -12.70 -1.90
N ASN A 165 5.42 -12.87 -2.79
CA ASN A 165 5.65 -13.48 -4.10
C ASN A 165 6.55 -12.63 -4.99
N ALA A 166 6.41 -11.30 -4.92
CA ALA A 166 7.27 -10.34 -5.59
C ALA A 166 8.67 -10.20 -4.95
N GLY A 167 8.92 -10.85 -3.82
CA GLY A 167 10.22 -10.89 -3.16
C GLY A 167 10.44 -9.82 -2.09
N ALA A 168 9.37 -9.28 -1.49
CA ALA A 168 9.47 -8.46 -0.29
C ALA A 168 10.15 -9.24 0.85
N ASN A 169 10.97 -8.56 1.65
CA ASN A 169 11.69 -9.16 2.76
C ASN A 169 10.74 -9.42 3.94
N VAL A 170 10.38 -10.69 4.13
CA VAL A 170 9.50 -11.13 5.23
C VAL A 170 10.01 -10.77 6.63
N ASN A 171 11.33 -10.60 6.77
CA ASN A 171 12.01 -10.28 8.04
C ASN A 171 12.49 -8.83 8.10
N ALA A 172 12.05 -7.96 7.18
CA ALA A 172 12.23 -6.53 7.36
C ALA A 172 11.65 -6.13 8.72
N ALA A 173 12.41 -5.33 9.47
CA ALA A 173 12.05 -4.94 10.81
C ALA A 173 12.02 -3.42 10.93
N LYS A 174 11.01 -2.90 11.62
CA LYS A 174 10.94 -1.50 12.01
C LYS A 174 10.72 -1.38 13.50
N ILE A 175 11.56 -0.58 14.17
CA ILE A 175 11.60 -0.52 15.65
C ILE A 175 11.65 -1.96 16.20
N HIS A 176 12.41 -2.82 15.49
CA HIS A 176 12.56 -4.25 15.75
C HIS A 176 11.28 -5.11 15.58
N GLU A 177 10.13 -4.55 15.21
CA GLU A 177 8.94 -5.32 14.87
C GLU A 177 8.97 -5.78 13.40
N THR A 178 8.63 -7.05 13.17
CA THR A 178 8.50 -7.66 11.84
C THR A 178 7.03 -7.81 11.44
N ALA A 179 6.76 -8.11 10.17
CA ALA A 179 5.41 -8.44 9.70
C ALA A 179 4.70 -9.52 10.54
N LEU A 180 5.46 -10.47 11.10
CA LEU A 180 4.93 -11.53 11.96
C LEU A 180 4.42 -11.01 13.32
N HIS A 181 5.05 -9.95 13.87
CA HIS A 181 4.54 -9.26 15.05
C HIS A 181 3.18 -8.61 14.77
N HIS A 182 3.02 -7.96 13.61
CA HIS A 182 1.74 -7.36 13.22
C HIS A 182 0.65 -8.42 13.03
N ALA A 183 0.96 -9.54 12.35
CA ALA A 183 0.03 -10.66 12.18
C ALA A 183 -0.43 -11.25 13.52
N ALA A 184 0.48 -11.38 14.49
CA ALA A 184 0.17 -11.84 15.84
C ALA A 184 -0.72 -10.84 16.61
N LYS A 185 -0.41 -9.53 16.56
CA LYS A 185 -1.22 -8.47 17.20
C LYS A 185 -2.67 -8.45 16.71
N VAL A 186 -2.87 -8.66 15.40
CA VAL A 186 -4.23 -8.74 14.81
C VAL A 186 -4.87 -10.12 14.92
N ARG A 187 -4.12 -11.13 15.41
CA ARG A 187 -4.55 -12.52 15.65
C ARG A 187 -5.03 -13.23 14.37
N ASN A 188 -4.40 -12.94 13.24
CA ASN A 188 -4.76 -13.52 11.95
C ASN A 188 -3.88 -14.74 11.66
N VAL A 189 -4.47 -15.94 11.72
CA VAL A 189 -3.76 -17.22 11.54
C VAL A 189 -3.25 -17.37 10.10
N ASP A 190 -4.05 -17.01 9.11
CA ASP A 190 -3.68 -17.13 7.69
C ASP A 190 -2.43 -16.28 7.36
N LEU A 191 -2.32 -15.08 7.94
CA LEU A 191 -1.12 -14.26 7.82
C LEU A 191 0.08 -14.88 8.52
N ILE A 192 -0.10 -15.47 9.72
CA ILE A 192 0.99 -16.12 10.45
C ILE A 192 1.53 -17.29 9.62
N GLU A 193 0.66 -18.17 9.15
CA GLU A 193 1.03 -19.32 8.32
C GLU A 193 1.73 -18.86 7.04
N LEU A 194 1.15 -17.89 6.33
CA LEU A 194 1.75 -17.32 5.12
C LEU A 194 3.16 -16.78 5.39
N LEU A 195 3.34 -15.95 6.43
CA LEU A 195 4.65 -15.36 6.74
C LEU A 195 5.67 -16.45 7.11
N VAL A 196 5.28 -17.46 7.88
CA VAL A 196 6.15 -18.60 8.23
C VAL A 196 6.52 -19.41 6.98
N GLU A 197 5.57 -19.66 6.07
CA GLU A 197 5.79 -20.31 4.79
C GLU A 197 6.72 -19.50 3.86
N PHE A 198 6.96 -18.23 4.13
CA PHE A 198 7.95 -17.40 3.42
C PHE A 198 9.25 -17.19 4.21
N GLY A 199 9.42 -17.85 5.36
CA GLY A 199 10.64 -17.78 6.17
C GLY A 199 10.62 -16.68 7.24
N GLY A 200 9.45 -16.26 7.68
CA GLY A 200 9.28 -15.34 8.81
C GLY A 200 9.89 -15.90 10.10
N ASN A 201 10.75 -15.13 10.75
CA ASN A 201 11.43 -15.53 11.97
C ASN A 201 10.48 -15.47 13.18
N LEU A 202 10.03 -16.63 13.64
CA LEU A 202 9.20 -16.81 14.84
C LEU A 202 9.85 -16.26 16.12
N TYR A 203 11.18 -16.19 16.15
CA TYR A 203 11.96 -15.78 17.30
C TYR A 203 12.52 -14.36 17.19
N ALA A 204 12.11 -13.61 16.16
CA ALA A 204 12.43 -12.19 16.07
C ALA A 204 11.94 -11.49 17.34
N ARG A 205 12.76 -10.59 17.89
CA ARG A 205 12.43 -9.84 19.10
C ARG A 205 12.34 -8.36 18.79
N ASP A 206 11.29 -7.73 19.29
CA ASP A 206 11.10 -6.30 19.19
C ASP A 206 11.95 -5.52 20.23
N ASN A 207 11.73 -4.21 20.33
CA ASN A 207 12.41 -3.33 21.27
C ASN A 207 12.02 -3.56 22.75
N LEU A 208 10.98 -4.34 23.01
CA LEU A 208 10.53 -4.75 24.34
C LEU A 208 10.96 -6.19 24.65
N ASP A 209 11.88 -6.75 23.85
CA ASP A 209 12.33 -8.15 23.91
C ASP A 209 11.20 -9.17 23.70
N ARG A 210 10.05 -8.75 23.13
CA ARG A 210 8.92 -9.63 22.87
C ARG A 210 9.01 -10.27 21.50
N LYS A 211 8.67 -11.55 21.44
CA LYS A 211 8.46 -12.31 20.22
C LYS A 211 7.04 -12.11 19.69
N PRO A 212 6.75 -12.48 18.42
CA PRO A 212 5.39 -12.45 17.89
C PRO A 212 4.35 -13.15 18.79
N ILE A 213 4.67 -14.33 19.34
CA ILE A 213 3.75 -15.09 20.19
C ILE A 213 3.34 -14.35 21.46
N ASP A 214 4.21 -13.50 22.01
CA ASP A 214 3.95 -12.74 23.23
C ASP A 214 2.85 -11.67 23.06
N TYR A 215 2.48 -11.36 21.80
CA TYR A 215 1.36 -10.48 21.46
C TYR A 215 0.02 -11.20 21.33
N THR A 216 0.01 -12.53 21.44
CA THR A 216 -1.20 -13.34 21.35
C THR A 216 -1.74 -13.67 22.74
N ARG A 217 -3.04 -13.98 22.83
CA ARG A 217 -3.62 -14.51 24.07
C ARG A 217 -3.30 -16.01 24.17
N PRO A 218 -2.77 -16.51 25.31
CA PRO A 218 -2.54 -17.94 25.49
C PRO A 218 -3.78 -18.78 25.17
N GLY A 219 -3.61 -19.85 24.40
CA GLY A 219 -4.69 -20.73 23.93
C GLY A 219 -5.56 -20.18 22.80
N SER A 220 -5.31 -18.96 22.30
CA SER A 220 -5.97 -18.46 21.08
C SER A 220 -5.48 -19.21 19.83
N PRO A 221 -6.26 -19.23 18.73
CA PRO A 221 -5.81 -19.87 17.48
C PRO A 221 -4.46 -19.36 16.97
N ALA A 222 -4.21 -18.05 17.05
CA ALA A 222 -2.92 -17.46 16.68
C ALA A 222 -1.78 -17.91 17.60
N ALA A 223 -2.01 -18.01 18.91
CA ALA A 223 -1.04 -18.55 19.86
C ALA A 223 -0.71 -20.01 19.55
N LEU A 224 -1.74 -20.85 19.39
CA LEU A 224 -1.58 -22.27 19.08
C LEU A 224 -0.85 -22.49 17.75
N CYS A 225 -1.11 -21.65 16.74
CA CYS A 225 -0.40 -21.69 15.46
C CYS A 225 1.09 -21.38 15.63
N LEU A 226 1.44 -20.34 16.39
CA LEU A 226 2.84 -19.99 16.65
C LEU A 226 3.53 -21.06 17.50
N GLU A 227 2.88 -21.56 18.56
CA GLU A 227 3.38 -22.67 19.38
C GLU A 227 3.63 -23.93 18.56
N PHE A 228 2.74 -24.23 17.60
CA PHE A 228 2.90 -25.34 16.69
C PHE A 228 4.20 -25.21 15.89
N TYR A 229 4.45 -24.06 15.25
CA TYR A 229 5.67 -23.84 14.48
C TYR A 229 6.94 -23.70 15.34
N GLU A 230 6.84 -23.23 16.60
CA GLU A 230 7.98 -23.24 17.52
C GLU A 230 8.40 -24.67 17.92
N ARG A 231 7.46 -25.62 17.99
CA ARG A 231 7.71 -27.02 18.35
C ARG A 231 7.93 -27.94 17.14
N THR A 232 7.43 -27.53 15.98
CA THR A 232 7.41 -28.32 14.76
C THR A 232 8.13 -27.55 13.66
N PRO A 233 9.42 -27.81 13.43
CA PRO A 233 10.15 -27.12 12.37
C PRO A 233 9.55 -27.43 10.99
N LEU A 234 9.73 -26.50 10.05
CA LEU A 234 9.34 -26.68 8.66
C LEU A 234 9.93 -27.97 8.08
N SER A 235 9.14 -28.67 7.28
CA SER A 235 9.59 -29.85 6.53
C SER A 235 10.76 -29.50 5.61
N LEU A 236 11.54 -30.51 5.21
CA LEU A 236 12.63 -30.33 4.24
C LEU A 236 12.14 -29.67 2.94
N GLN A 237 10.91 -29.99 2.50
CA GLN A 237 10.32 -29.40 1.31
C GLN A 237 10.06 -27.89 1.49
N GLN A 238 9.48 -27.49 2.62
CA GLN A 238 9.23 -26.09 2.97
C GLN A 238 10.54 -25.31 3.11
N LEU A 239 11.52 -25.87 3.84
CA LEU A 239 12.84 -25.27 4.00
C LEU A 239 13.54 -25.08 2.65
N SER A 240 13.44 -26.05 1.75
CA SER A 240 14.02 -25.95 0.40
C SER A 240 13.37 -24.81 -0.40
N ARG A 241 12.05 -24.66 -0.33
CA ARG A 241 11.33 -23.55 -0.97
C ARG A 241 11.75 -22.20 -0.40
N VAL A 242 11.77 -22.07 0.93
CA VAL A 242 12.21 -20.82 1.60
C VAL A 242 13.64 -20.48 1.21
N ALA A 243 14.57 -21.43 1.24
CA ALA A 243 15.97 -21.22 0.88
C ALA A 243 16.12 -20.74 -0.57
N ILE A 244 15.46 -21.39 -1.52
CA ILE A 244 15.49 -21.00 -2.94
C ILE A 244 14.91 -19.59 -3.11
N ARG A 245 13.74 -19.31 -2.52
CA ARG A 245 13.09 -18.00 -2.67
C ARG A 245 13.90 -16.87 -2.05
N MET A 246 14.46 -17.08 -0.85
CA MET A 246 15.31 -16.08 -0.18
C MET A 246 16.59 -15.80 -0.96
N MET A 247 17.20 -16.84 -1.55
CA MET A 247 18.40 -16.69 -2.38
C MET A 247 18.11 -15.90 -3.67
N LEU A 248 16.97 -16.14 -4.31
CA LEU A 248 16.62 -15.50 -5.58
C LEU A 248 15.94 -14.13 -5.42
N GLY A 249 15.36 -13.85 -4.24
CA GLY A 249 14.71 -12.59 -3.92
C GLY A 249 13.64 -12.21 -4.95
N PRO A 250 13.64 -10.95 -5.46
CA PRO A 250 12.66 -10.50 -6.46
C PRO A 250 12.68 -11.27 -7.79
N ARG A 251 13.77 -12.00 -8.09
CA ARG A 251 13.91 -12.79 -9.33
C ARG A 251 13.39 -14.23 -9.19
N ALA A 252 12.88 -14.60 -8.02
CA ALA A 252 12.47 -15.97 -7.73
C ALA A 252 11.48 -16.53 -8.75
N LEU A 253 10.40 -15.81 -9.04
CA LEU A 253 9.37 -16.30 -9.97
C LEU A 253 9.88 -16.43 -11.41
N GLU A 254 10.71 -15.50 -11.85
CA GLU A 254 11.34 -15.54 -13.18
C GLU A 254 12.23 -16.78 -13.31
N ILE A 255 13.17 -16.96 -12.38
CA ILE A 255 14.18 -18.01 -12.45
C ILE A 255 13.56 -19.39 -12.22
N VAL A 256 12.66 -19.54 -11.24
CA VAL A 256 12.01 -20.82 -10.92
C VAL A 256 11.21 -21.35 -12.12
N SER A 257 10.58 -20.47 -12.89
CA SER A 257 9.82 -20.85 -14.09
C SER A 257 10.69 -21.42 -15.22
N GLN A 258 12.00 -21.13 -15.21
CA GLN A 258 12.97 -21.57 -16.22
C GLN A 258 13.75 -22.82 -15.79
N LEU A 259 13.54 -23.30 -14.56
CA LEU A 259 14.18 -24.53 -14.10
C LEU A 259 13.60 -25.72 -14.86
N ASN A 260 14.48 -26.65 -15.26
CA ASN A 260 14.08 -27.90 -15.91
C ASN A 260 13.50 -28.90 -14.87
N LEU A 261 12.39 -28.53 -14.23
CA LEU A 261 11.71 -29.28 -13.19
C LEU A 261 10.24 -29.55 -13.58
N PRO A 262 9.60 -30.59 -13.03
CA PRO A 262 8.17 -30.80 -13.23
C PRO A 262 7.33 -29.61 -12.76
N ASN A 263 6.25 -29.30 -13.50
CA ASN A 263 5.34 -28.17 -13.19
C ASN A 263 4.83 -28.18 -11.74
N ARG A 264 4.59 -29.36 -11.16
CA ARG A 264 4.17 -29.48 -9.76
C ARG A 264 5.21 -28.90 -8.79
N ILE A 265 6.50 -29.09 -9.06
CA ILE A 265 7.59 -28.53 -8.26
C ILE A 265 7.74 -27.03 -8.54
N ILE A 266 7.62 -26.60 -9.79
CA ILE A 266 7.64 -25.17 -10.16
C ILE A 266 6.53 -24.40 -9.45
N ASN A 267 5.30 -24.91 -9.46
CA ASN A 267 4.16 -24.27 -8.78
C ASN A 267 4.38 -24.22 -7.26
N TYR A 268 4.88 -25.32 -6.69
CA TYR A 268 5.23 -25.36 -5.28
C TYR A 268 6.27 -24.30 -4.92
N LEU A 269 7.40 -24.24 -5.64
CA LEU A 269 8.48 -23.26 -5.40
C LEU A 269 8.02 -21.81 -5.65
N SER A 270 7.13 -21.60 -6.61
CA SER A 270 6.54 -20.30 -6.93
C SER A 270 5.45 -19.87 -5.96
N TYR A 271 5.00 -20.76 -5.07
CA TYR A 271 3.87 -20.53 -4.17
C TYR A 271 2.59 -20.09 -4.93
N GLN A 272 2.34 -20.78 -6.05
CA GLN A 272 1.19 -20.59 -6.95
C GLN A 272 0.16 -21.72 -6.79
#